data_AF-A0A1Y3CWG4-F1
#
_entry.id   AF-A0A1Y3CWG4-F1
#
_cell.length_a   1.000
_cell.length_b   1.000
_cell.length_c   1.000
_cell.angle_alpha   90.00
_cell.angle_beta   90.00
_cell.angle_gamma   90.00
#
_symmetry.space_group_name_H-M   'P 1'
#
loop_
_entity.id
_entity.type
_entity.pdbx_description
1 polymer ?
#
loop_
_entity_poly.entity_id
_entity_poly.type
_entity_poly.pdbx_seq_one_letter_code
_entity_poly.pdbx_strand_id
1 'polypeptide(L)'
;MIKINRLKIFKNKKRIKMKRIKIYTLLLFILISTNLTHALDAIEKPQTQKVYDLFSGTISEKQGQLILKHCTIAKYPYPLHFNHPEDEKRIRNLLQQDPHFWLNLRASAYSENKEYHLIVDGIAEIHPQASCHLTELLSNLDKL
;
A
#
# COMPACT_ATOMS: atom_id res chain seq x y z
N MET A 1 -68.81 -27.98 -58.69
CA MET A 1 -68.06 -26.72 -58.45
C MET A 1 -67.61 -26.60 -56.98
N ILE A 2 -66.75 -27.48 -56.43
CA ILE A 2 -66.34 -27.41 -54.98
C ILE A 2 -64.85 -27.78 -54.72
N LYS A 3 -64.12 -28.38 -55.68
CA LYS A 3 -62.77 -28.96 -55.42
C LYS A 3 -61.60 -27.95 -55.43
N ILE A 4 -61.73 -26.81 -56.12
CA ILE A 4 -60.64 -25.84 -56.32
C ILE A 4 -60.37 -24.98 -55.07
N ASN A 5 -61.38 -24.80 -54.20
CA ASN A 5 -61.25 -23.93 -53.03
C ASN A 5 -60.41 -24.52 -51.88
N ARG A 6 -60.36 -25.86 -51.73
CA ARG A 6 -59.61 -26.50 -50.63
C ARG A 6 -58.09 -26.45 -50.81
N LEU A 7 -57.57 -26.53 -52.04
CA LEU A 7 -56.11 -26.51 -52.29
C LEU A 7 -55.48 -25.13 -52.05
N LYS A 8 -56.18 -24.03 -52.38
CA LYS A 8 -55.69 -22.67 -52.12
C LYS A 8 -55.60 -22.39 -50.61
N ILE A 9 -56.57 -22.83 -49.83
CA ILE A 9 -56.58 -22.66 -48.37
C ILE A 9 -55.44 -23.44 -47.70
N PHE A 10 -55.18 -24.67 -48.14
CA PHE A 10 -54.11 -25.51 -47.56
C PHE A 10 -52.70 -24.97 -47.85
N LYS A 11 -52.47 -24.48 -49.08
CA LYS A 11 -51.19 -23.83 -49.46
C LYS A 11 -50.98 -22.53 -48.67
N ASN A 12 -52.03 -21.73 -48.47
CA ASN A 12 -51.93 -20.48 -47.71
C ASN A 12 -51.64 -20.73 -46.22
N LYS A 13 -52.29 -21.75 -45.62
CA LYS A 13 -52.07 -22.15 -44.22
C LYS A 13 -50.64 -22.65 -43.95
N LYS A 14 -50.04 -23.43 -44.87
CA LYS A 14 -48.62 -23.84 -44.80
C LYS A 14 -47.66 -22.66 -44.94
N ARG A 15 -47.94 -21.72 -45.86
CA ARG A 15 -47.12 -20.53 -46.10
C ARG A 15 -47.11 -19.57 -44.90
N ILE A 16 -48.25 -19.41 -44.23
CA ILE A 16 -48.39 -18.62 -42.99
C ILE A 16 -47.65 -19.30 -41.82
N LYS A 17 -47.72 -20.62 -41.68
CA LYS A 17 -47.02 -21.39 -40.63
C LYS A 17 -45.49 -21.28 -40.77
N MET A 18 -44.96 -21.37 -41.99
CA MET A 18 -43.53 -21.15 -42.27
C MET A 18 -43.05 -19.71 -42.00
N LYS A 19 -43.88 -18.70 -42.31
CA LYS A 19 -43.55 -17.29 -41.98
C LYS A 19 -43.51 -17.04 -40.47
N ARG A 20 -44.42 -17.65 -39.72
CA ARG A 20 -44.45 -17.57 -38.25
C ARG A 20 -43.21 -18.23 -37.63
N ILE A 21 -42.82 -19.42 -38.09
CA ILE A 21 -41.61 -20.12 -37.60
C ILE A 21 -40.34 -19.29 -37.83
N LYS A 22 -40.22 -18.62 -39.00
CA LYS A 22 -39.07 -17.73 -39.29
C LYS A 22 -39.03 -16.46 -38.43
N ILE A 23 -40.18 -15.93 -38.00
CA ILE A 23 -40.27 -14.75 -37.12
C ILE A 23 -39.88 -15.13 -35.68
N TYR A 24 -40.29 -16.30 -35.20
CA TYR A 24 -39.92 -16.77 -33.86
C TYR A 24 -38.42 -17.06 -33.73
N THR A 25 -37.77 -17.59 -34.78
CA THR A 25 -36.32 -17.80 -34.78
C THR A 25 -35.52 -16.49 -34.84
N LEU A 26 -36.06 -15.44 -35.45
CA LEU A 26 -35.40 -14.13 -35.54
C LEU A 26 -35.44 -13.37 -34.20
N LEU A 27 -36.52 -13.53 -33.42
CA LEU A 27 -36.66 -12.91 -32.09
C LEU A 27 -35.82 -13.61 -31.01
N LEU A 28 -35.62 -14.92 -31.11
CA LEU A 28 -34.82 -15.68 -30.15
C LEU A 28 -33.33 -15.30 -30.19
N PHE A 29 -32.82 -14.86 -31.34
CA PHE A 29 -31.42 -14.42 -31.50
C PHE A 29 -31.14 -13.04 -30.88
N ILE A 30 -32.16 -12.18 -30.72
CA ILE A 30 -32.01 -10.82 -30.15
C ILE A 30 -31.87 -10.87 -28.63
N LEU A 31 -32.36 -11.93 -27.99
CA LEU A 31 -32.29 -12.10 -26.53
C LEU A 31 -30.91 -12.55 -26.01
N ILE A 32 -30.02 -13.02 -26.88
CA ILE A 32 -28.71 -13.58 -26.48
C ILE A 32 -27.58 -12.55 -26.57
N SER A 33 -27.84 -11.36 -27.13
CA SER A 33 -26.83 -10.30 -27.31
C SER A 33 -26.85 -9.21 -26.25
N THR A 34 -27.50 -9.43 -25.10
CA THR A 34 -27.20 -8.63 -23.90
C THR A 34 -25.81 -9.01 -23.42
N ASN A 35 -24.81 -8.40 -24.03
CA ASN A 35 -23.43 -8.49 -23.58
C ASN A 35 -23.40 -8.10 -22.11
N LEU A 36 -22.92 -9.03 -21.29
CA LEU A 36 -22.57 -8.80 -19.92
C LEU A 36 -21.34 -7.89 -19.92
N THR A 37 -21.57 -6.58 -20.02
CA THR A 37 -20.53 -5.58 -19.74
C THR A 37 -20.31 -5.62 -18.24
N HIS A 38 -19.50 -6.57 -17.78
CA HIS A 38 -18.85 -6.39 -16.50
C HIS A 38 -17.99 -5.14 -16.62
N ALA A 39 -18.28 -4.13 -15.80
CA ALA A 39 -17.26 -3.16 -15.45
C ALA A 39 -16.13 -4.01 -14.86
N LEU A 40 -15.05 -4.15 -15.62
CA LEU A 40 -13.81 -4.65 -15.09
C LEU A 40 -13.32 -3.49 -14.23
N ASP A 41 -13.84 -3.43 -13.00
CA ASP A 41 -13.30 -2.56 -11.97
C ASP A 41 -11.82 -2.93 -11.96
N ALA A 42 -11.00 -2.04 -12.50
CA ALA A 42 -9.58 -2.12 -12.25
C ALA A 42 -9.50 -2.17 -10.74
N ILE A 43 -9.12 -3.34 -10.21
CA ILE A 43 -8.70 -3.45 -8.83
C ILE A 43 -7.42 -2.62 -8.81
N GLU A 44 -7.56 -1.30 -8.72
CA GLU A 44 -6.56 -0.44 -8.12
C GLU A 44 -6.32 -1.12 -6.79
N LYS A 45 -5.19 -1.81 -6.68
CA LYS A 45 -4.71 -2.27 -5.38
C LYS A 45 -4.84 -1.03 -4.51
N PRO A 46 -5.64 -1.07 -3.42
CA PRO A 46 -5.73 0.08 -2.56
C PRO A 46 -4.30 0.48 -2.27
N GLN A 47 -3.91 1.70 -2.63
CA GLN A 47 -2.60 2.21 -2.27
C GLN A 47 -2.61 2.13 -0.76
N THR A 48 -2.01 1.09 -0.20
CA THR A 48 -1.91 0.90 1.25
C THR A 48 -1.08 2.08 1.69
N GLN A 49 -1.76 3.12 2.17
CA GLN A 49 -1.12 4.30 2.71
C GLN A 49 -0.14 3.79 3.75
N LYS A 50 1.16 3.93 3.48
CA LYS A 50 2.19 3.51 4.41
C LYS A 50 2.01 4.35 5.66
N VAL A 51 1.61 3.71 6.75
CA VAL A 51 1.53 4.35 8.06
C VAL A 51 2.93 4.29 8.64
N TYR A 52 3.44 5.46 8.99
CA TYR A 52 4.73 5.60 9.65
C TYR A 52 4.52 6.15 11.04
N ASP A 53 5.28 5.62 11.99
CA ASP A 53 5.32 6.09 13.37
C ASP A 53 6.51 7.04 13.56
N LEU A 54 6.47 7.79 14.67
CA LEU A 54 7.59 8.62 15.11
C LEU A 54 8.42 7.84 16.12
N PHE A 55 9.71 7.67 15.80
CA PHE A 55 10.70 7.04 16.66
C PHE A 55 11.67 8.10 17.16
N SER A 56 11.54 8.46 18.43
CA SER A 56 12.45 9.39 19.10
C SER A 56 13.68 8.65 19.60
N GLY A 57 14.89 9.09 19.24
CA GLY A 57 16.09 8.36 19.64
C GLY A 57 17.39 9.14 19.51
N THR A 58 18.42 8.63 20.16
CA THR A 58 19.82 9.00 19.88
C THR A 58 20.38 8.07 18.80
N ILE A 59 21.26 8.59 17.95
CA ILE A 59 21.89 7.78 16.89
C ILE A 59 23.31 7.40 17.32
N SER A 60 23.71 6.18 17.00
CA SER A 60 25.09 5.74 17.07
C SER A 60 25.45 4.92 15.83
N GLU A 61 26.73 4.84 15.51
CA GLU A 61 27.24 4.00 14.43
C GLU A 61 27.99 2.80 15.01
N LYS A 62 27.71 1.61 14.48
CA LYS A 62 28.42 0.37 14.81
C LYS A 62 28.69 -0.41 13.53
N GLN A 63 29.96 -0.64 13.22
CA GLN A 63 30.38 -1.42 12.04
C GLN A 63 29.77 -0.90 10.71
N GLY A 64 29.67 0.42 10.54
CA GLY A 64 29.08 1.03 9.34
C GLY A 64 27.55 1.18 9.39
N GLN A 65 26.87 0.50 10.31
CA GLN A 65 25.42 0.55 10.47
C GLN A 65 25.01 1.67 11.42
N LEU A 66 24.10 2.55 10.99
CA LEU A 66 23.42 3.49 11.89
C LEU A 66 22.36 2.78 12.72
N ILE A 67 22.35 3.06 14.01
CA ILE A 67 21.45 2.44 14.99
C ILE A 67 20.78 3.56 15.78
N LEU A 68 19.45 3.54 15.81
CA LEU A 68 18.66 4.37 16.71
C LEU A 68 18.48 3.66 18.05
N LYS A 69 18.93 4.29 19.13
CA LYS A 69 18.58 3.90 20.49
C LYS A 69 17.34 4.68 20.89
N HIS A 70 16.23 3.97 21.00
CA HIS A 70 14.93 4.59 21.21
C HIS A 70 14.86 5.22 22.60
N CYS A 71 14.33 6.44 22.70
CA CYS A 71 14.14 7.24 23.92
C CYS A 71 13.07 6.65 24.85
N THR A 72 13.26 5.40 25.24
CA THR A 72 12.43 4.63 26.15
C THR A 72 13.30 4.00 27.22
N ILE A 73 12.68 3.53 28.30
CA ILE A 73 13.39 2.87 29.42
C ILE A 73 14.18 1.65 28.93
N ALA A 74 13.61 0.88 28.00
CA ALA A 74 14.24 -0.34 27.46
C ALA A 74 15.42 -0.07 26.51
N LYS A 75 15.58 1.16 26.01
CA LYS A 75 16.67 1.58 25.11
C LYS A 75 16.92 0.60 23.94
N TYR A 76 15.85 0.06 23.37
CA TYR A 76 15.97 -0.94 22.31
C TYR A 76 16.73 -0.36 21.11
N PRO A 77 17.78 -1.04 20.60
CA PRO A 77 18.54 -0.60 19.44
C PRO A 77 17.84 -1.04 18.15
N TYR A 78 17.61 -0.08 17.24
CA TYR A 78 17.03 -0.34 15.94
C TYR A 78 18.05 -0.04 14.83
N PRO A 79 18.55 -1.03 14.09
CA PRO A 79 19.30 -0.77 12.88
C PRO A 79 18.42 -0.04 11.85
N LEU A 80 18.99 0.98 11.22
CA LEU A 80 18.28 1.87 10.30
C LEU A 80 18.53 1.53 8.84
N HIS A 81 17.46 1.54 8.05
CA HIS A 81 17.51 1.42 6.60
C HIS A 81 16.82 2.64 5.99
N PHE A 82 17.56 3.44 5.22
CA PHE A 82 17.06 4.71 4.71
C PHE A 82 16.46 4.53 3.32
N ASN A 83 15.22 5.01 3.12
CA ASN A 83 14.66 5.18 1.78
C ASN A 83 15.36 6.32 1.02
N HIS A 84 15.95 7.27 1.76
CA HIS A 84 16.51 8.53 1.30
C HIS A 84 17.99 8.66 1.72
N PRO A 85 18.96 8.44 0.82
CA PRO A 85 20.39 8.51 1.13
C PRO A 85 20.85 9.87 1.66
N GLU A 86 20.14 10.94 1.31
CA GLU A 86 20.37 12.30 1.79
C GLU A 86 20.15 12.43 3.31
N ASP A 87 19.17 11.72 3.87
CA ASP A 87 18.90 11.70 5.30
C ASP A 87 19.99 10.93 6.05
N GLU A 88 20.43 9.79 5.49
CA GLU A 88 21.56 9.05 6.05
C GLU A 88 22.82 9.93 6.08
N LYS A 89 23.15 10.58 4.96
CA LYS A 89 24.29 11.48 4.86
C LYS A 89 24.19 12.65 5.85
N ARG A 90 23.00 13.23 6.01
CA ARG A 90 22.75 14.32 6.97
C ARG A 90 23.02 13.86 8.40
N ILE A 91 22.53 12.69 8.79
CA ILE A 91 22.77 12.13 10.14
C ILE A 91 24.25 11.82 10.36
N ARG A 92 24.94 11.24 9.38
CA ARG A 92 26.39 10.97 9.47
C ARG A 92 27.20 12.25 9.65
N ASN A 93 26.86 13.30 8.90
CA ASN A 93 27.50 14.61 9.07
C ASN A 93 27.26 15.19 10.47
N LEU A 94 26.05 15.07 11.00
CA LEU A 94 25.73 15.52 12.37
C LEU A 94 26.56 14.77 13.41
N LEU A 95 26.66 13.44 13.30
CA LEU A 95 27.49 12.62 14.20
C LEU A 95 28.97 13.03 14.19
N GLN A 96 29.49 13.48 13.04
CA GLN A 96 30.86 13.97 12.93
C GLN A 96 31.06 15.37 13.53
N GLN A 97 30.03 16.22 13.49
CA GLN A 97 30.08 17.60 13.97
C GLN A 97 29.89 17.68 15.48
N ASP A 98 28.81 17.10 15.98
CA ASP A 98 28.47 17.03 17.41
C ASP A 98 27.63 15.77 17.64
N PRO A 99 28.15 14.73 18.29
CA PRO A 99 27.40 13.51 18.55
C PRO A 99 26.32 13.69 19.62
N HIS A 100 26.25 14.84 20.29
CA HIS A 100 25.27 15.11 21.33
C HIS A 100 23.96 15.65 20.74
N PHE A 101 23.13 14.76 20.21
CA PHE A 101 21.78 15.09 19.78
C PHE A 101 20.84 13.89 19.90
N TRP A 102 19.54 14.18 19.93
CA TRP A 102 18.50 13.20 19.65
C TRP A 102 17.60 13.72 18.53
N LEU A 103 16.86 12.82 17.89
CA LEU A 103 16.02 13.16 16.76
C LEU A 103 14.73 12.33 16.75
N ASN A 104 13.77 12.77 15.95
CA ASN A 104 12.55 12.05 15.63
C ASN A 104 12.64 11.53 14.19
N LEU A 105 12.62 10.20 14.01
CA LEU A 105 12.51 9.59 12.69
C LEU A 105 11.05 9.25 12.39
N ARG A 106 10.62 9.55 11.18
CA ARG A 106 9.42 8.94 10.61
C ARG A 106 9.82 7.61 9.99
N ALA A 107 9.33 6.52 10.55
CA ALA A 107 9.75 5.19 10.13
C ALA A 107 8.65 4.13 10.29
N SER A 108 8.84 2.99 9.63
CA SER A 108 8.07 1.78 9.88
C SER A 108 8.97 0.71 10.46
N ALA A 109 8.54 0.07 11.54
CA ALA A 109 9.26 -1.04 12.13
C ALA A 109 8.96 -2.36 11.43
N TYR A 110 9.98 -3.20 11.29
CA TYR A 110 9.82 -4.59 10.86
C TYR A 110 10.75 -5.49 11.67
N SER A 111 10.46 -6.79 11.71
CA SER A 111 11.34 -7.76 12.35
C SER A 111 12.04 -8.62 11.31
N GLU A 112 13.33 -8.82 11.50
CA GLU A 112 14.18 -9.70 10.70
C GLU A 112 15.16 -10.39 11.64
N ASN A 113 15.33 -11.71 11.51
CA ASN A 113 16.26 -12.49 12.34
C ASN A 113 16.13 -12.30 13.87
N LYS A 114 14.90 -12.05 14.36
CA LYS A 114 14.58 -11.75 15.79
C LYS A 114 15.08 -10.38 16.29
N GLU A 115 15.53 -9.53 15.39
CA GLU A 115 15.84 -8.12 15.66
C GLU A 115 14.74 -7.24 15.05
N TYR A 116 14.48 -6.07 15.65
CA TYR A 116 13.62 -5.07 15.04
C TYR A 116 14.46 -4.00 14.36
N HIS A 117 14.05 -3.66 13.14
CA HIS A 117 14.70 -2.70 12.26
C HIS A 117 13.71 -1.58 11.93
N LEU A 118 14.25 -0.43 11.50
CA LEU A 118 13.44 0.70 11.04
C LEU A 118 13.73 1.00 9.58
N ILE A 119 12.68 1.05 8.76
CA ILE A 119 12.73 1.65 7.43
C ILE A 119 12.39 3.14 7.61
N VAL A 120 13.38 4.00 7.38
CA VAL A 120 13.31 5.44 7.60
C VAL A 120 12.77 6.12 6.33
N ASP A 121 11.64 6.79 6.50
CA ASP A 121 11.00 7.63 5.47
C ASP A 121 11.45 9.09 5.56
N GLY A 122 11.90 9.53 6.74
CA GLY A 122 12.61 10.80 6.86
C GLY A 122 12.87 11.26 8.28
N ILE A 123 13.57 12.38 8.39
CA ILE A 123 13.86 13.04 9.68
C ILE A 123 12.76 14.07 9.97
N ALA A 124 11.98 13.85 11.01
CA ALA A 124 10.91 14.77 11.41
C ALA A 124 11.46 15.96 12.21
N GLU A 125 12.41 15.73 13.12
CA GLU A 125 12.97 16.77 13.99
C GLU A 125 14.37 16.38 14.48
N ILE A 126 15.20 17.37 14.77
CA ILE A 126 16.54 17.19 15.36
C ILE A 126 16.68 18.15 16.54
N HIS A 127 17.15 17.62 17.67
CA HIS A 127 17.38 18.34 18.91
C HIS A 127 18.87 18.30 19.25
N PRO A 128 19.65 19.30 18.81
CA PRO A 128 21.07 19.38 19.12
C PRO A 128 21.28 19.68 20.61
N GLN A 129 22.44 19.26 21.11
CA GLN A 129 22.92 19.53 22.48
C GLN A 129 21.94 19.09 23.58
N ALA A 130 21.18 18.04 23.31
CA ALA A 130 20.18 17.50 24.22
C ALA A 130 20.27 15.98 24.24
N SER A 131 19.88 15.40 25.38
CA SER A 131 19.63 13.97 25.50
C SER A 131 18.19 13.72 25.91
N CYS A 132 17.56 12.75 25.27
CA CYS A 132 16.25 12.25 25.66
C CYS A 132 16.30 11.13 26.72
N HIS A 133 17.50 10.63 27.06
CA HIS A 133 17.65 9.55 28.02
C HIS A 133 17.85 10.11 29.42
N LEU A 134 16.86 9.89 30.30
CA LEU A 134 16.89 10.32 31.70
C LEU A 134 18.21 9.93 32.41
N THR A 135 18.73 8.72 32.14
CA THR A 135 19.99 8.27 32.75
C THR A 135 21.18 9.17 32.42
N GLU A 136 21.25 9.72 31.20
CA GLU A 136 22.36 10.61 30.82
C GLU A 136 22.22 11.98 31.49
N LEU A 137 20.98 12.46 31.64
CA LEU A 137 20.69 13.67 32.40
C LEU A 137 21.10 13.52 33.87
N LEU A 138 20.82 12.36 34.48
CA LEU A 138 21.22 12.06 35.86
C LEU A 138 22.74 11.92 36.01
N SER A 139 23.43 11.22 35.10
CA SER A 139 24.89 11.06 35.18
C SER A 139 25.69 12.36 35.03
N ASN A 140 25.07 13.42 34.48
CA ASN A 140 25.69 14.74 34.41
C ASN A 140 25.46 15.56 35.70
N LEU A 141 24.42 15.29 36.47
CA LEU A 141 24.20 15.91 37.78
C LEU A 141 25.27 15.47 38.79
N ASP A 142 25.71 14.21 38.73
CA ASP A 142 26.77 13.68 39.60
C ASP A 142 28.17 14.26 39.32
N LYS A 143 28.31 15.05 38.25
CA LYS A 143 29.56 15.70 37.84
C LYS A 143 29.61 17.20 38.16
N LEU A 144 28.53 17.76 38.70
CA LEU A 144 28.40 19.15 39.17
C LEU A 144 28.74 19.25 40.65
#